data_AF-A0A3D8IHG1-F1
#
_entry.id   AF-A0A3D8IHG1-F1
#
_cell.length_a   1.000
_cell.length_b   1.000
_cell.length_c   1.000
_cell.angle_alpha   90.00
_cell.angle_beta   90.00
_cell.angle_gamma   90.00
#
_symmetry.space_group_name_H-M   'P 1'
#
loop_
_entity.id
_entity.type
_entity.pdbx_description
1 polymer ?
#
loop_
_entity_poly.entity_id
_entity_poly.type
_entity_poly.pdbx_seq_one_letter_code
_entity_poly.pdbx_strand_id
1 'polypeptide(L)'
;MSSTTATGLNGNYQQPQTTSNTSRSSGTESAKENEWKNPLDDKEIPKDESTTGGNSLSNEAFMRLFLEQLKNQDPTAPMETQEILTQTAQLTQVEAQEKMKAAMEKMTSAMESMQETNEKTIEAQEKMIESQKKMLESLGLLSDSIQDSNILSGYNAIGVIGKIAETGLNTITLEKNETTKFSLYFDEPIDASKGDPKITIVTKKVTTGSDGKESEEKTIVKEISLKDYDGQSGWIDFEWDTKDSGGSYVKAGDYTISAEYNLDATTNKYLSTELGRGEVQSVLYDKGVPYLKLGEMVIPITYAHTFQPKS
;
A
#
# COMPACT_ATOMS: atom_id res chain seq x y z
N MET A 1 -9.70 -68.28 -15.49
CA MET A 1 -8.52 -69.00 -16.03
C MET A 1 -7.62 -67.93 -16.64
N SER A 2 -6.41 -67.60 -16.22
CA SER A 2 -5.45 -68.02 -15.18
C SER A 2 -4.43 -66.84 -15.08
N SER A 3 -4.28 -66.16 -13.95
CA SER A 3 -3.17 -66.23 -12.96
C SER A 3 -1.73 -66.04 -13.46
N THR A 4 -1.01 -65.04 -12.91
CA THR A 4 0.33 -65.09 -12.24
C THR A 4 0.80 -63.65 -11.89
N THR A 5 0.69 -63.16 -10.63
CA THR A 5 1.71 -63.03 -9.54
C THR A 5 2.76 -61.91 -9.76
N ALA A 6 2.63 -60.69 -9.19
CA ALA A 6 2.97 -60.19 -7.84
C ALA A 6 4.47 -59.92 -7.56
N THR A 7 4.82 -58.65 -7.31
CA THR A 7 5.82 -58.22 -6.30
C THR A 7 5.53 -56.76 -5.91
N GLY A 8 5.32 -56.50 -4.62
CA GLY A 8 5.02 -55.17 -4.08
C GLY A 8 6.25 -54.47 -3.51
N LEU A 9 6.15 -53.15 -3.36
CA LEU A 9 6.98 -52.35 -2.47
C LEU A 9 6.10 -51.28 -1.80
N ASN A 10 6.17 -51.27 -0.48
CA ASN A 10 5.46 -50.41 0.48
C ASN A 10 6.47 -49.38 0.99
N GLY A 11 6.10 -48.10 1.15
CA GLY A 11 7.07 -47.06 1.51
C GLY A 11 6.49 -45.67 1.78
N ASN A 12 5.82 -45.55 2.93
CA ASN A 12 5.70 -44.41 3.86
C ASN A 12 6.21 -43.01 3.43
N TYR A 13 5.32 -42.01 3.45
CA TYR A 13 5.63 -40.57 3.43
C TYR A 13 5.93 -40.07 4.85
N GLN A 14 7.09 -39.42 5.05
CA GLN A 14 7.40 -38.59 6.24
C GLN A 14 8.00 -37.25 5.81
N GLN A 15 7.61 -36.19 6.54
CA GLN A 15 8.00 -34.79 6.33
C GLN A 15 9.51 -34.55 6.50
N PRO A 16 10.09 -33.54 5.82
CA PRO A 16 11.48 -33.18 6.01
C PRO A 16 11.69 -32.35 7.28
N GLN A 17 12.44 -32.92 8.22
CA GLN A 17 13.06 -32.21 9.34
C GLN A 17 14.47 -31.78 8.96
N THR A 18 14.80 -30.55 9.33
CA THR A 18 16.09 -29.90 9.15
C THR A 18 17.11 -30.52 10.11
N THR A 19 18.27 -30.94 9.61
CA THR A 19 19.43 -31.23 10.47
C THR A 19 20.67 -30.57 9.89
N SER A 20 21.21 -29.64 10.69
CA SER A 20 22.48 -28.96 10.52
C SER A 20 23.62 -29.93 10.80
N ASN A 21 24.54 -30.08 9.85
CA ASN A 21 25.72 -30.91 10.02
C ASN A 21 26.96 -30.04 10.22
N THR A 22 27.55 -30.16 11.41
CA THR A 22 28.79 -29.51 11.82
C THR A 22 29.99 -30.24 11.22
N SER A 23 30.86 -29.55 10.52
CA SER A 23 32.19 -30.07 10.13
C SER A 23 33.26 -29.04 10.43
N ARG A 24 34.12 -29.40 11.39
CA ARG A 24 35.35 -28.72 11.78
C ARG A 24 36.35 -28.73 10.61
N SER A 25 36.93 -27.58 10.31
CA SER A 25 38.24 -27.44 9.66
C SER A 25 39.02 -26.35 10.37
N SER A 26 40.21 -26.70 10.85
CA SER A 26 41.17 -25.83 11.51
C SER A 26 42.14 -25.23 10.48
N GLY A 27 42.21 -23.91 10.43
CA GLY A 27 43.22 -23.17 9.68
C GLY A 27 43.28 -21.73 10.19
N THR A 28 44.41 -21.38 10.79
CA THR A 28 44.74 -20.11 11.42
C THR A 28 45.03 -19.00 10.41
N GLU A 29 44.38 -17.84 10.51
CA GLU A 29 45.04 -16.53 10.36
C GLU A 29 44.10 -15.39 10.78
N SER A 30 44.63 -14.49 11.60
CA SER A 30 43.94 -13.39 12.27
C SER A 30 43.99 -12.09 11.46
N ALA A 31 42.84 -11.45 11.22
CA ALA A 31 42.77 -9.99 11.00
C ALA A 31 41.35 -9.42 11.24
N LYS A 32 41.20 -8.84 12.43
CA LYS A 32 40.45 -7.62 12.81
C LYS A 32 38.93 -7.49 12.55
N GLU A 33 38.21 -7.63 13.67
CA GLU A 33 37.22 -6.70 14.25
C GLU A 33 36.21 -5.98 13.34
N ASN A 34 34.93 -6.29 13.58
CA ASN A 34 33.81 -5.34 13.72
C ASN A 34 32.62 -6.09 14.37
N GLU A 35 32.62 -6.22 15.70
CA GLU A 35 31.49 -6.74 16.47
C GLU A 35 30.54 -5.60 16.85
N TRP A 36 29.30 -5.64 16.35
CA TRP A 36 28.20 -4.85 16.90
C TRP A 36 27.74 -5.51 18.21
N LYS A 37 27.99 -4.85 19.35
CA LYS A 37 27.51 -5.30 20.68
C LYS A 37 26.03 -4.97 20.87
N ASN A 38 25.24 -5.98 21.22
CA ASN A 38 23.83 -5.86 21.59
C ASN A 38 23.69 -5.05 22.91
N PRO A 39 22.90 -3.97 22.98
CA PRO A 39 22.89 -3.05 24.12
C PRO A 39 22.01 -3.49 25.31
N LEU A 40 21.67 -4.77 25.42
CA LEU A 40 20.73 -5.27 26.45
C LEU A 40 21.30 -6.31 27.43
N ASP A 41 22.58 -6.65 27.32
CA ASP A 41 23.25 -7.54 28.28
C ASP A 41 24.40 -6.80 28.97
N ASP A 42 24.07 -6.03 30.00
CA ASP A 42 24.86 -5.92 31.23
C ASP A 42 24.26 -4.82 32.11
N LYS A 43 23.59 -5.26 33.19
CA LYS A 43 23.77 -4.72 34.55
C LYS A 43 22.79 -5.42 35.49
N GLU A 44 23.34 -6.35 36.27
CA GLU A 44 22.76 -6.75 37.54
C GLU A 44 22.53 -5.48 38.40
N ILE A 45 21.30 -5.27 38.85
CA ILE A 45 20.97 -4.19 39.78
C ILE A 45 21.34 -4.66 41.19
N PRO A 46 22.26 -3.98 41.90
CA PRO A 46 22.54 -4.27 43.30
C PRO A 46 21.34 -3.86 44.17
N LYS A 47 20.92 -4.75 45.08
CA LYS A 47 20.08 -4.40 46.23
C LYS A 47 21.00 -3.87 47.34
N ASP A 48 20.81 -2.61 47.79
CA ASP A 48 20.73 -2.33 49.22
C ASP A 48 20.20 -0.93 49.62
N GLU A 49 19.42 -0.97 50.71
CA GLU A 49 19.20 -0.05 51.84
C GLU A 49 19.15 1.51 51.74
N SER A 50 17.98 2.00 52.19
CA SER A 50 17.71 3.15 53.08
C SER A 50 18.65 4.36 53.17
N THR A 51 18.13 5.55 52.84
CA THR A 51 18.32 6.77 53.67
C THR A 51 17.30 7.86 53.31
N THR A 52 16.19 7.94 54.06
CA THR A 52 15.39 9.18 54.19
C THR A 52 15.24 9.50 55.66
N GLY A 53 16.33 9.96 56.28
CA GLY A 53 16.31 10.54 57.62
C GLY A 53 16.07 12.06 57.50
N GLY A 54 14.97 12.56 58.04
CA GLY A 54 14.71 14.00 58.06
C GLY A 54 13.50 14.44 58.90
N ASN A 55 12.32 13.86 58.70
CA ASN A 55 11.06 14.44 59.23
C ASN A 55 10.30 13.62 60.29
N SER A 56 10.71 12.39 60.59
CA SER A 56 10.14 11.63 61.72
C SER A 56 10.81 11.98 63.06
N LEU A 57 12.05 12.48 63.01
CA LEU A 57 12.83 12.83 64.20
C LEU A 57 12.27 14.03 64.96
N SER A 58 11.61 14.98 64.28
CA SER A 58 11.08 16.21 64.89
C SER A 58 9.79 16.00 65.68
N ASN A 59 8.88 15.14 65.22
CA ASN A 59 7.67 14.78 65.97
C ASN A 59 7.98 13.90 67.20
N GLU A 60 8.90 12.95 67.06
CA GLU A 60 9.33 12.08 68.17
C GLU A 60 10.17 12.86 69.21
N ALA A 61 11.02 13.78 68.76
CA ALA A 61 11.76 14.69 69.63
C ALA A 61 10.83 15.68 70.36
N PHE A 62 9.76 16.15 69.71
CA PHE A 62 8.72 16.95 70.35
C PHE A 62 7.97 16.14 71.42
N MET A 63 7.58 14.90 71.15
CA MET A 63 6.92 14.03 72.13
C MET A 63 7.82 13.68 73.33
N ARG A 64 9.13 13.54 73.11
CA ARG A 64 10.12 13.38 74.19
C ARG A 64 10.32 14.66 75.00
N LEU A 65 10.42 15.80 74.33
CA LEU A 65 10.51 17.11 74.99
C LEU A 65 9.23 17.42 75.79
N PHE A 66 8.07 17.01 75.28
CA PHE A 66 6.77 17.08 75.95
C PHE A 66 6.72 16.22 77.22
N LEU A 67 7.20 14.97 77.15
CA LEU A 67 7.31 14.09 78.31
C LEU A 67 8.30 14.62 79.37
N GLU A 68 9.41 15.22 78.93
CA GLU A 68 10.41 15.80 79.84
C GLU A 68 9.90 17.09 80.52
N GLN A 69 9.14 17.92 79.81
CA GLN A 69 8.48 19.09 80.39
C GLN A 69 7.37 18.69 81.38
N LEU A 70 6.55 17.68 81.09
CA LEU A 70 5.52 17.15 82.00
C LEU A 70 6.10 16.66 83.35
N LYS A 71 7.34 16.13 83.32
CA LYS A 71 8.04 15.61 84.50
C LYS A 71 8.62 16.71 85.41
N ASN A 72 8.76 17.94 84.90
CA ASN A 72 9.49 19.02 85.60
C ASN A 72 8.68 20.34 85.71
N GLN A 73 7.35 20.29 85.56
CA GLN A 73 6.48 21.46 85.67
C GLN A 73 6.10 21.77 87.12
N ASP A 74 6.32 23.01 87.53
CA ASP A 74 5.75 23.61 88.75
C ASP A 74 4.24 23.85 88.52
N PRO A 75 3.35 23.42 89.44
CA PRO A 75 1.89 23.47 89.28
C PRO A 75 1.27 24.89 89.25
N THR A 76 2.05 25.97 89.27
CA THR A 76 1.52 27.34 89.44
C THR A 76 1.37 28.19 88.17
N ALA A 77 1.69 27.69 86.96
CA ALA A 77 1.42 28.45 85.71
C ALA A 77 1.11 27.59 84.46
N PRO A 78 -0.05 26.92 84.38
CA PRO A 78 -0.43 26.04 83.27
C PRO A 78 -0.90 26.74 81.96
N MET A 79 -1.08 28.07 81.94
CA MET A 79 -1.65 28.78 80.78
C MET A 79 -0.74 28.80 79.53
N GLU A 80 0.56 29.06 79.70
CA GLU A 80 1.54 29.10 78.59
C GLU A 80 1.67 27.74 77.90
N THR A 81 1.52 26.64 78.65
CA THR A 81 1.62 25.27 78.12
C THR A 81 0.37 24.91 77.30
N GLN A 82 -0.82 25.34 77.72
CA GLN A 82 -2.07 25.11 76.99
C GLN A 82 -2.11 25.88 75.65
N GLU A 83 -1.57 27.10 75.63
CA GLU A 83 -1.49 27.93 74.44
C GLU A 83 -0.51 27.35 73.39
N ILE A 84 0.66 26.90 73.82
CA ILE A 84 1.63 26.21 72.95
C ILE A 84 1.06 24.88 72.42
N LEU A 85 0.34 24.12 73.25
CA LEU A 85 -0.33 22.89 72.81
C LEU A 85 -1.42 23.17 71.76
N THR A 86 -2.19 24.24 71.95
CA THR A 86 -3.22 24.65 71.00
C THR A 86 -2.58 25.13 69.69
N GLN A 87 -1.50 25.91 69.75
CA GLN A 87 -0.75 26.35 68.56
C GLN A 87 -0.07 25.18 67.84
N THR A 88 0.48 24.20 68.58
CA THR A 88 1.11 23.01 67.98
C THR A 88 0.07 22.09 67.34
N ALA A 89 -1.10 21.92 67.97
CA ALA A 89 -2.22 21.19 67.38
C ALA A 89 -2.76 21.89 66.11
N GLN A 90 -2.81 23.22 66.12
CA GLN A 90 -3.16 24.02 64.92
C GLN A 90 -2.13 23.84 63.81
N LEU A 91 -0.83 23.90 64.11
CA LEU A 91 0.24 23.64 63.12
C LEU A 91 0.21 22.20 62.59
N THR A 92 -0.02 21.21 63.45
CA THR A 92 -0.16 19.80 63.05
C THR A 92 -1.37 19.59 62.15
N GLN A 93 -2.48 20.30 62.41
CA GLN A 93 -3.66 20.27 61.55
C GLN A 93 -3.38 20.92 60.18
N VAL A 94 -2.61 22.01 60.13
CA VAL A 94 -2.16 22.63 58.88
C VAL A 94 -1.24 21.69 58.11
N GLU A 95 -0.27 21.05 58.76
CA GLU A 95 0.61 20.05 58.12
C GLU A 95 -0.17 18.84 57.60
N ALA A 96 -1.20 18.38 58.33
CA ALA A 96 -2.08 17.32 57.87
C ALA A 96 -2.90 17.75 56.64
N GLN A 97 -3.39 18.99 56.61
CA GLN A 97 -4.07 19.57 55.46
C GLN A 97 -3.13 19.73 54.25
N GLU A 98 -1.87 20.14 54.47
CA GLU A 98 -0.86 20.22 53.42
C GLU A 98 -0.51 18.83 52.84
N LYS A 99 -0.36 17.82 53.70
CA LYS A 99 -0.17 16.43 53.27
C LYS A 99 -1.37 15.90 52.48
N MET A 100 -2.59 16.24 52.90
CA MET A 100 -3.81 15.88 52.18
C MET A 100 -3.87 16.56 50.81
N LYS A 101 -3.52 17.84 50.73
CA LYS A 101 -3.40 18.58 49.46
C LYS A 101 -2.37 17.92 48.54
N ALA A 102 -1.19 17.59 49.05
CA ALA A 102 -0.16 16.89 48.28
C ALA A 102 -0.60 15.51 47.80
N ALA A 103 -1.39 14.77 48.59
CA ALA A 103 -1.98 13.50 48.20
C ALA A 103 -3.04 13.67 47.08
N MET A 104 -3.88 14.71 47.18
CA MET A 104 -4.85 15.05 46.12
C MET A 104 -4.16 15.48 44.82
N GLU A 105 -3.11 16.29 44.88
CA GLU A 105 -2.33 16.69 43.70
C GLU A 105 -1.71 15.48 43.01
N LYS A 106 -1.12 14.55 43.77
CA LYS A 106 -0.58 13.29 43.22
C LYS A 106 -1.66 12.41 42.58
N MET A 107 -2.86 12.37 43.16
CA MET A 107 -3.98 11.62 42.61
C MET A 107 -4.45 12.22 41.28
N THR A 108 -4.56 13.54 41.19
CA THR A 108 -4.88 14.24 39.93
C THR A 108 -3.83 13.98 38.87
N SER A 109 -2.53 14.09 39.19
CA SER A 109 -1.45 13.78 38.23
C SER A 109 -1.47 12.31 37.78
N ALA A 110 -1.81 11.36 38.66
CA ALA A 110 -1.97 9.96 38.28
C ALA A 110 -3.17 9.76 37.34
N MET A 111 -4.26 10.50 37.56
CA MET A 111 -5.46 10.44 36.72
C MET A 111 -5.22 11.06 35.33
N GLU A 112 -4.50 12.18 35.26
CA GLU A 112 -4.03 12.79 34.01
C GLU A 112 -3.09 11.85 33.24
N SER A 113 -2.13 11.23 33.93
CA SER A 113 -1.21 10.25 33.32
C SER A 113 -1.96 9.01 32.79
N MET A 114 -3.00 8.56 33.48
CA MET A 114 -3.85 7.47 33.02
C MET A 114 -4.67 7.87 31.79
N GLN A 115 -5.18 9.10 31.73
CA GLN A 115 -5.90 9.63 30.57
C GLN A 115 -4.99 9.73 29.34
N GLU A 116 -3.78 10.26 29.51
CA GLU A 116 -2.78 10.36 28.44
C GLU A 116 -2.35 8.98 27.93
N THR A 117 -2.20 8.01 28.82
CA THR A 117 -1.86 6.62 28.45
C THR A 117 -3.00 5.96 27.65
N ASN A 118 -4.25 6.20 28.04
CA ASN A 118 -5.41 5.69 27.31
C ASN A 118 -5.51 6.30 25.91
N GLU A 119 -5.30 7.61 25.78
CA GLU A 119 -5.31 8.32 24.49
C GLU A 119 -4.21 7.78 23.54
N LYS A 120 -2.97 7.67 24.04
CA LYS A 120 -1.86 7.09 23.27
C LYS A 120 -2.11 5.64 22.87
N THR A 121 -2.81 4.87 23.70
CA THR A 121 -3.18 3.48 23.39
C THR A 121 -4.22 3.43 22.27
N ILE A 122 -5.23 4.31 22.29
CA ILE A 122 -6.24 4.44 21.23
C ILE A 122 -5.57 4.85 19.91
N GLU A 123 -4.71 5.87 19.93
CA GLU A 123 -3.98 6.32 18.73
C GLU A 123 -3.10 5.20 18.13
N ALA A 124 -2.45 4.41 19.00
CA ALA A 124 -1.67 3.25 18.55
C ALA A 124 -2.56 2.16 17.92
N GLN A 125 -3.74 1.89 18.48
CA GLN A 125 -4.72 0.97 17.91
C GLN A 125 -5.25 1.46 16.56
N GLU A 126 -5.57 2.74 16.42
CA GLU A 126 -6.02 3.34 15.16
C GLU A 126 -4.96 3.24 14.05
N LYS A 127 -3.70 3.58 14.37
CA LYS A 127 -2.57 3.40 13.43
C LYS A 127 -2.37 1.95 13.02
N MET A 128 -2.58 1.00 13.93
CA MET A 128 -2.50 -0.43 13.62
C MET A 128 -3.64 -0.87 12.69
N ILE A 129 -4.85 -0.35 12.87
CA ILE A 129 -5.99 -0.60 11.96
C ILE A 129 -5.69 -0.03 10.57
N GLU A 130 -5.17 1.19 10.48
CA GLU A 130 -4.79 1.81 9.21
C GLU A 130 -3.67 1.03 8.50
N SER A 131 -2.68 0.54 9.26
CA SER A 131 -1.62 -0.33 8.74
C SER A 131 -2.17 -1.65 8.19
N GLN A 132 -3.07 -2.31 8.94
CA GLN A 132 -3.75 -3.52 8.48
C GLN A 132 -4.61 -3.27 7.22
N LYS A 133 -5.29 -2.13 7.14
CA LYS A 133 -6.07 -1.73 5.96
C LYS A 133 -5.18 -1.51 4.74
N LYS A 134 -4.06 -0.79 4.88
CA LYS A 134 -3.08 -0.60 3.80
C LYS A 134 -2.44 -1.92 3.36
N MET A 135 -2.17 -2.82 4.30
CA MET A 135 -1.70 -4.17 3.98
C MET A 135 -2.75 -4.95 3.19
N LEU A 136 -4.03 -4.87 3.55
CA LEU A 136 -5.11 -5.51 2.82
C LEU A 136 -5.27 -4.95 1.40
N GLU A 137 -5.17 -3.62 1.24
CA GLU A 137 -5.16 -2.96 -0.06
C GLU A 137 -3.96 -3.40 -0.91
N SER A 138 -2.76 -3.43 -0.32
CA SER A 138 -1.56 -3.95 -0.98
C SER A 138 -1.69 -5.43 -1.35
N LEU A 139 -2.34 -6.26 -0.53
CA LEU A 139 -2.60 -7.67 -0.84
C LEU A 139 -3.63 -7.81 -1.96
N GLY A 140 -4.62 -6.91 -2.05
CA GLY A 140 -5.55 -6.82 -3.17
C GLY A 140 -4.82 -6.53 -4.49
N LEU A 141 -3.98 -5.49 -4.50
CA LEU A 141 -3.16 -5.14 -5.67
C LEU A 141 -2.21 -6.27 -6.07
N LEU A 142 -1.60 -6.95 -5.08
CA LEU A 142 -0.77 -8.13 -5.33
C LEU A 142 -1.59 -9.30 -5.91
N SER A 143 -2.81 -9.54 -5.42
CA SER A 143 -3.71 -10.56 -5.95
C SER A 143 -4.08 -10.29 -7.42
N ASP A 144 -4.42 -9.05 -7.77
CA ASP A 144 -4.70 -8.66 -9.15
C ASP A 144 -3.47 -8.87 -10.03
N SER A 145 -2.28 -8.45 -9.56
CA SER A 145 -1.02 -8.69 -10.28
C SER A 145 -0.62 -10.18 -10.40
N ILE A 146 -1.06 -11.04 -9.48
CA ILE A 146 -0.83 -12.49 -9.52
C ILE A 146 -1.79 -13.17 -10.51
N GLN A 147 -3.02 -12.68 -10.67
CA GLN A 147 -3.91 -13.13 -11.74
C GLN A 147 -3.32 -12.78 -13.12
N ASP A 148 -2.74 -11.59 -13.26
CA ASP A 148 -2.08 -11.18 -14.51
C ASP A 148 -0.77 -11.96 -14.78
N SER A 149 0.00 -12.34 -13.75
CA SER A 149 1.25 -13.10 -13.93
C SER A 149 1.07 -14.63 -14.06
N ASN A 150 -0.02 -15.21 -13.57
CA ASN A 150 -0.37 -16.62 -13.85
C ASN A 150 -0.91 -16.83 -15.28
N ILE A 151 -1.33 -15.77 -15.98
CA ILE A 151 -1.61 -15.79 -17.42
C ILE A 151 -0.31 -15.86 -18.23
N LEU A 152 0.80 -15.33 -17.69
CA LEU A 152 2.08 -15.20 -18.40
C LEU A 152 2.95 -16.47 -18.39
N SER A 153 2.73 -17.38 -17.43
CA SER A 153 3.51 -18.62 -17.27
C SER A 153 2.99 -19.76 -18.18
N GLY A 154 2.88 -19.52 -19.49
CA GLY A 154 2.83 -20.52 -20.56
C GLY A 154 1.67 -21.53 -20.64
N TYR A 155 0.91 -21.77 -19.57
CA TYR A 155 -0.08 -22.86 -19.51
C TYR A 155 -1.54 -22.41 -19.47
N ASN A 156 -1.84 -21.13 -19.22
CA ASN A 156 -3.22 -20.61 -19.10
C ASN A 156 -3.54 -19.42 -20.00
N ALA A 157 -2.79 -19.20 -21.09
CA ALA A 157 -3.14 -18.15 -22.05
C ALA A 157 -4.53 -18.38 -22.68
N ILE A 158 -4.99 -19.63 -22.79
CA ILE A 158 -6.33 -19.96 -23.31
C ILE A 158 -7.44 -19.32 -22.46
N GLY A 159 -7.23 -19.12 -21.16
CA GLY A 159 -8.22 -18.52 -20.25
C GLY A 159 -8.48 -17.03 -20.50
N VAL A 160 -7.71 -16.38 -21.39
CA VAL A 160 -7.95 -14.98 -21.75
C VAL A 160 -8.85 -14.81 -22.97
N ILE A 161 -9.16 -15.89 -23.70
CA ILE A 161 -10.06 -15.81 -24.87
C ILE A 161 -11.43 -15.31 -24.42
N GLY A 162 -11.97 -14.31 -25.12
CA GLY A 162 -13.22 -13.63 -24.79
C GLY A 162 -13.10 -12.54 -23.71
N LYS A 163 -11.93 -12.37 -23.08
CA LYS A 163 -11.65 -11.21 -22.22
C LYS A 163 -11.24 -10.00 -23.06
N ILE A 164 -11.43 -8.80 -22.52
CA ILE A 164 -10.89 -7.56 -23.07
C ILE A 164 -9.44 -7.43 -22.64
N ALA A 165 -8.53 -7.34 -23.61
CA ALA A 165 -7.12 -7.05 -23.38
C ALA A 165 -6.82 -5.58 -23.69
N GLU A 166 -5.94 -4.97 -22.89
CA GLU A 166 -5.38 -3.64 -23.13
C GLU A 166 -3.87 -3.73 -23.25
N THR A 167 -3.31 -3.25 -24.35
CA THR A 167 -1.91 -3.54 -24.71
C THR A 167 -1.00 -2.32 -24.73
N GLY A 168 -1.58 -1.12 -24.60
CA GLY A 168 -0.86 0.15 -24.80
C GLY A 168 -0.36 0.39 -26.24
N LEU A 169 -0.54 -0.56 -27.16
CA LEU A 169 -0.16 -0.46 -28.56
C LEU A 169 -1.22 0.31 -29.37
N ASN A 170 -1.35 1.60 -29.08
CA ASN A 170 -2.35 2.47 -29.72
C ASN A 170 -1.84 3.23 -30.95
N THR A 171 -0.67 2.87 -31.47
CA THR A 171 0.05 3.63 -32.49
C THR A 171 0.33 2.78 -33.74
N ILE A 172 0.18 3.41 -34.90
CA ILE A 172 0.62 2.90 -36.20
C ILE A 172 1.85 3.69 -36.64
N THR A 173 2.92 2.98 -36.98
CA THR A 173 4.13 3.56 -37.57
C THR A 173 4.03 3.51 -39.09
N LEU A 174 4.04 4.68 -39.74
CA LEU A 174 4.07 4.80 -41.19
C LEU A 174 5.50 4.97 -41.69
N GLU A 175 5.97 4.01 -42.48
CA GLU A 175 7.25 4.10 -43.21
C GLU A 175 7.05 4.67 -44.63
N LYS A 176 5.85 4.51 -45.19
CA LYS A 176 5.48 4.86 -46.56
C LYS A 176 4.00 5.27 -46.64
N ASN A 177 3.65 5.96 -47.72
CA ASN A 177 2.28 6.41 -47.99
C ASN A 177 1.45 5.30 -48.65
N GLU A 178 1.13 4.27 -47.87
CA GLU A 178 0.35 3.11 -48.30
C GLU A 178 -0.90 2.98 -47.43
N THR A 179 -2.04 2.62 -48.03
CA THR A 179 -3.28 2.41 -47.29
C THR A 179 -3.05 1.42 -46.16
N THR A 180 -3.36 1.85 -44.93
CA THR A 180 -3.17 1.06 -43.73
C THR A 180 -4.51 0.60 -43.18
N LYS A 181 -4.59 -0.69 -42.83
CA LYS A 181 -5.77 -1.27 -42.18
C LYS A 181 -5.58 -1.33 -40.68
N PHE A 182 -6.65 -1.10 -39.94
CA PHE A 182 -6.66 -1.26 -38.49
C PHE A 182 -8.06 -1.64 -38.01
N SER A 183 -8.15 -2.23 -36.83
CA SER A 183 -9.43 -2.56 -36.21
C SER A 183 -9.55 -1.84 -34.88
N LEU A 184 -10.76 -1.43 -34.53
CA LEU A 184 -11.11 -0.95 -33.19
C LEU A 184 -12.21 -1.84 -32.61
N TYR A 185 -12.17 -2.02 -31.30
CA TYR A 185 -13.18 -2.77 -30.57
C TYR A 185 -14.15 -1.83 -29.86
N PHE A 186 -15.44 -1.95 -30.13
CA PHE A 186 -16.51 -1.17 -29.51
C PHE A 186 -17.28 -2.04 -28.53
N ASP A 187 -17.26 -1.69 -27.24
CA ASP A 187 -17.94 -2.44 -26.18
C ASP A 187 -19.46 -2.42 -26.34
N GLU A 188 -20.01 -1.28 -26.80
CA GLU A 188 -21.43 -1.10 -27.08
C GLU A 188 -21.69 -0.83 -28.58
N PRO A 189 -22.90 -1.12 -29.08
CA PRO A 189 -23.33 -0.67 -30.41
C PRO A 189 -23.17 0.84 -30.55
N ILE A 190 -22.54 1.26 -31.63
CA ILE A 190 -22.43 2.69 -31.99
C ILE A 190 -23.85 3.22 -32.20
N ASP A 191 -24.17 4.33 -31.56
CA ASP A 191 -25.43 5.06 -31.67
C ASP A 191 -25.12 6.43 -32.29
N ALA A 192 -25.32 6.54 -33.60
CA ALA A 192 -25.05 7.74 -34.39
C ALA A 192 -25.96 8.91 -34.01
N SER A 193 -27.03 8.68 -33.23
CA SER A 193 -27.90 9.75 -32.71
C SER A 193 -27.33 10.42 -31.46
N LYS A 194 -26.36 9.80 -30.78
CA LYS A 194 -25.75 10.29 -29.54
C LYS A 194 -24.43 11.02 -29.80
N GLY A 195 -24.53 12.31 -30.08
CA GLY A 195 -23.37 13.17 -30.32
C GLY A 195 -22.83 13.03 -31.75
N ASP A 196 -21.52 13.07 -31.90
CA ASP A 196 -20.83 12.92 -33.19
C ASP A 196 -19.74 11.85 -33.09
N PRO A 197 -20.09 10.55 -33.23
CA PRO A 197 -19.14 9.47 -33.06
C PRO A 197 -18.11 9.49 -34.19
N LYS A 198 -16.83 9.37 -33.83
CA LYS A 198 -15.71 9.47 -34.77
C LYS A 198 -14.44 8.80 -34.27
N ILE A 199 -13.61 8.42 -35.22
CA ILE A 199 -12.21 8.04 -35.02
C ILE A 199 -11.36 9.29 -35.20
N THR A 200 -10.38 9.48 -34.33
CA THR A 200 -9.37 10.53 -34.41
C THR A 200 -7.99 9.90 -34.58
N ILE A 201 -7.25 10.37 -35.58
CA ILE A 201 -5.86 10.00 -35.82
C ILE A 201 -4.99 11.19 -35.43
N VAL A 202 -4.05 10.98 -34.50
CA VAL A 202 -3.22 12.03 -33.91
C VAL A 202 -1.75 11.70 -34.09
N THR A 203 -0.96 12.67 -34.53
CA THR A 203 0.50 12.57 -34.44
C THR A 203 1.01 13.35 -33.23
N LYS A 204 2.11 12.88 -32.64
CA LYS A 204 2.77 13.55 -31.52
C LYS A 204 4.13 14.03 -31.97
N LYS A 205 4.41 15.31 -31.76
CA LYS A 205 5.73 15.88 -31.97
C LYS A 205 6.34 16.22 -30.63
N VAL A 206 7.38 15.48 -30.25
CA VAL A 206 8.19 15.77 -29.07
C VAL A 206 9.27 16.77 -29.46
N THR A 207 9.33 17.90 -28.78
CA THR A 207 10.40 18.88 -28.94
C THR A 207 11.13 19.07 -27.62
N THR A 208 12.44 18.90 -27.63
CA THR A 208 13.28 19.16 -26.46
C THR A 208 13.71 20.63 -26.49
N GLY A 209 13.28 21.39 -25.50
CA GLY A 209 13.71 22.77 -25.30
C GLY A 209 15.19 22.86 -24.96
N SER A 210 15.75 24.06 -25.10
CA SER A 210 17.15 24.36 -24.72
C SER A 210 17.44 24.10 -23.23
N ASP A 211 16.39 24.01 -22.40
CA ASP A 211 16.43 23.66 -20.98
C ASP A 211 16.38 22.15 -20.71
N GLY A 212 16.41 21.32 -21.76
CA GLY A 212 16.32 19.87 -21.68
C GLY A 212 14.91 19.34 -21.39
N LYS A 213 13.90 20.20 -21.33
CA LYS A 213 12.51 19.77 -21.12
C LYS A 213 11.88 19.37 -22.43
N GLU A 214 11.19 18.24 -22.42
CA GLU A 214 10.39 17.80 -23.54
C GLU A 214 9.00 18.44 -23.47
N SER A 215 8.57 18.97 -24.62
CA SER A 215 7.21 19.43 -24.85
C SER A 215 6.58 18.54 -25.92
N GLU A 216 5.39 18.03 -25.61
CA GLU A 216 4.61 17.23 -26.55
C GLU A 216 3.53 18.10 -27.20
N GLU A 217 3.59 18.21 -28.52
CA GLU A 217 2.52 18.81 -29.33
C GLU A 217 1.71 17.71 -29.98
N LYS A 218 0.40 17.65 -29.68
CA LYS A 218 -0.55 16.73 -30.32
C LYS A 218 -1.24 17.44 -31.48
N THR A 219 -1.20 16.85 -32.66
CA THR A 219 -1.88 17.38 -33.85
C THR A 219 -2.88 16.35 -34.38
N ILE A 220 -4.14 16.75 -34.52
CA ILE A 220 -5.17 15.94 -35.19
C ILE A 220 -4.89 15.97 -36.69
N VAL A 221 -4.73 14.79 -37.26
CA VAL A 221 -4.35 14.57 -38.65
C VAL A 221 -5.58 14.24 -39.49
N LYS A 222 -6.47 13.40 -38.95
CA LYS A 222 -7.67 12.93 -39.61
C LYS A 222 -8.76 12.66 -38.59
N GLU A 223 -9.99 13.00 -38.96
CA GLU A 223 -11.20 12.51 -38.31
C GLU A 223 -11.97 11.64 -39.32
N ILE A 224 -12.43 10.46 -38.89
CA ILE A 224 -13.25 9.55 -39.68
C ILE A 224 -14.58 9.41 -38.96
N SER A 225 -15.68 9.80 -39.60
CA SER A 225 -17.01 9.69 -39.00
C SER A 225 -17.40 8.22 -38.83
N LEU A 226 -18.01 7.89 -37.70
CA LEU A 226 -18.55 6.56 -37.42
C LEU A 226 -20.05 6.42 -37.75
N LYS A 227 -20.67 7.43 -38.37
CA LYS A 227 -22.12 7.43 -38.67
C LYS A 227 -22.55 6.28 -39.58
N ASP A 228 -21.70 5.90 -40.54
CA ASP A 228 -21.97 4.77 -41.45
C ASP A 228 -21.86 3.40 -40.75
N TYR A 229 -21.41 3.38 -39.49
CA TYR A 229 -21.23 2.20 -38.65
C TYR A 229 -22.29 2.11 -37.53
N ASP A 230 -23.37 2.88 -37.64
CA ASP A 230 -24.49 2.86 -36.69
C ASP A 230 -25.01 1.43 -36.45
N GLY A 231 -25.23 1.11 -35.18
CA GLY A 231 -25.66 -0.20 -34.70
C GLY A 231 -24.59 -1.29 -34.65
N GLN A 232 -23.36 -1.04 -35.13
CA GLN A 232 -22.27 -2.02 -35.09
C GLN A 232 -21.54 -1.99 -33.74
N SER A 233 -21.07 -3.14 -33.27
CA SER A 233 -20.26 -3.31 -32.06
C SER A 233 -19.22 -4.42 -32.23
N GLY A 234 -18.34 -4.57 -31.24
CA GLY A 234 -17.23 -5.50 -31.28
C GLY A 234 -16.12 -5.01 -32.20
N TRP A 235 -15.41 -5.95 -32.84
CA TRP A 235 -14.34 -5.62 -33.78
C TRP A 235 -14.92 -5.06 -35.08
N ILE A 236 -14.51 -3.83 -35.43
CA ILE A 236 -14.83 -3.19 -36.71
C ILE A 236 -13.51 -2.81 -37.38
N ASP A 237 -13.40 -3.15 -38.67
CA ASP A 237 -12.23 -2.88 -39.49
C ASP A 237 -12.36 -1.56 -40.24
N PHE A 238 -11.26 -0.82 -40.30
CA PHE A 238 -11.14 0.47 -40.96
C PHE A 238 -9.91 0.51 -41.85
N GLU A 239 -9.98 1.38 -42.85
CA GLU A 239 -8.85 1.69 -43.73
C GLU A 239 -8.55 3.17 -43.67
N TRP A 240 -7.27 3.51 -43.59
CA TRP A 240 -6.78 4.87 -43.70
C TRP A 240 -5.83 4.98 -44.88
N ASP A 241 -6.13 5.88 -45.80
CA ASP A 241 -5.37 6.17 -47.01
C ASP A 241 -4.07 6.97 -46.76
N THR A 242 -3.68 7.17 -45.49
CA THR A 242 -2.53 7.96 -45.05
C THR A 242 -2.60 9.44 -45.47
N LYS A 243 -3.82 9.95 -45.69
CA LYS A 243 -4.05 11.37 -45.96
C LYS A 243 -4.67 12.07 -44.76
N ASP A 244 -4.35 13.34 -44.63
CA ASP A 244 -4.97 14.24 -43.67
C ASP A 244 -6.40 14.63 -44.10
N SER A 245 -7.07 15.44 -43.29
CA SER A 245 -8.40 15.99 -43.61
C SER A 245 -8.41 16.92 -44.83
N GLY A 246 -7.25 17.46 -45.25
CA GLY A 246 -7.08 18.25 -46.45
C GLY A 246 -6.83 17.43 -47.72
N GLY A 247 -6.68 16.11 -47.60
CA GLY A 247 -6.40 15.20 -48.71
C GLY A 247 -4.92 15.11 -49.11
N SER A 248 -4.01 15.70 -48.33
CA SER A 248 -2.57 15.58 -48.55
C SER A 248 -2.01 14.38 -47.79
N TYR A 249 -0.99 13.74 -48.35
CA TYR A 249 -0.30 12.65 -47.65
C TYR A 249 0.45 13.16 -46.42
N VAL A 250 0.34 12.39 -45.34
CA VAL A 250 1.05 12.65 -44.09
C VAL A 250 2.50 12.19 -44.19
N LYS A 251 3.34 12.60 -43.23
CA LYS A 251 4.75 12.21 -43.22
C LYS A 251 4.93 10.82 -42.62
N ALA A 252 6.05 10.17 -42.92
CA ALA A 252 6.47 9.00 -42.16
C ALA A 252 6.59 9.36 -40.66
N GLY A 253 6.20 8.43 -39.78
CA GLY A 253 6.16 8.63 -38.34
C GLY A 253 5.03 7.88 -37.65
N ASP A 254 4.86 8.18 -36.37
CA ASP A 254 3.92 7.50 -35.48
C ASP A 254 2.59 8.26 -35.37
N TYR A 255 1.50 7.50 -35.47
CA TYR A 255 0.13 7.99 -35.41
C TYR A 255 -0.70 7.18 -34.43
N THR A 256 -1.18 7.85 -33.38
CA THR A 256 -2.11 7.27 -32.39
C THR A 256 -3.53 7.28 -32.95
N ILE A 257 -4.26 6.17 -32.77
CA ILE A 257 -5.64 6.01 -33.23
C ILE A 257 -6.56 5.74 -32.04
N SER A 258 -7.57 6.58 -31.89
CA SER A 258 -8.63 6.43 -30.88
C SER A 258 -9.99 6.77 -31.47
N ALA A 259 -11.07 6.36 -30.82
CA ALA A 259 -12.42 6.71 -31.19
C ALA A 259 -13.24 7.16 -29.98
N GLU A 260 -14.17 8.06 -30.23
CA GLU A 260 -15.21 8.50 -29.29
C GLU A 260 -16.58 8.17 -29.89
N TYR A 261 -17.48 7.62 -29.07
CA TYR A 261 -18.82 7.22 -29.50
C TYR A 261 -19.82 7.28 -28.35
N ASN A 262 -21.12 7.30 -28.67
CA ASN A 262 -22.23 7.27 -27.70
C ASN A 262 -22.10 8.33 -26.59
N LEU A 263 -22.30 9.61 -26.92
CA LEU A 263 -22.32 10.68 -25.92
C LEU A 263 -23.39 10.42 -24.84
N ASP A 264 -22.97 10.36 -23.59
CA ASP A 264 -23.89 10.37 -22.45
C ASP A 264 -24.35 11.82 -22.19
N ALA A 265 -25.64 12.08 -22.40
CA ALA A 265 -26.26 13.39 -22.21
C ALA A 265 -26.24 13.88 -20.75
N THR A 266 -26.07 12.98 -19.78
CA THR A 266 -26.05 13.32 -18.34
C THR A 266 -24.66 13.75 -17.91
N THR A 267 -23.63 12.98 -18.30
CA THR A 267 -22.25 13.24 -17.90
C THR A 267 -21.48 14.10 -18.91
N ASN A 268 -22.04 14.30 -20.11
CA ASN A 268 -21.42 14.95 -21.25
C ASN A 268 -20.06 14.34 -21.62
N LYS A 269 -19.96 13.01 -21.52
CA LYS A 269 -18.78 12.22 -21.87
C LYS A 269 -19.12 11.19 -22.93
N TYR A 270 -18.22 11.02 -23.89
CA TYR A 270 -18.28 9.91 -24.83
C TYR A 270 -17.73 8.64 -24.19
N LEU A 271 -18.22 7.49 -24.66
CA LEU A 271 -17.44 6.25 -24.58
C LEU A 271 -16.23 6.37 -25.49
N SER A 272 -15.13 5.72 -25.12
CA SER A 272 -13.88 5.78 -25.88
C SER A 272 -13.29 4.40 -26.09
N THR A 273 -12.64 4.20 -27.24
CA THR A 273 -11.81 3.03 -27.52
C THR A 273 -10.55 3.43 -28.26
N GLU A 274 -9.54 2.57 -28.29
CA GLU A 274 -8.27 2.83 -28.96
C GLU A 274 -7.69 1.57 -29.59
N LEU A 275 -6.74 1.78 -30.50
CA LEU A 275 -6.01 0.68 -31.12
C LEU A 275 -5.28 -0.15 -30.05
N GLY A 276 -5.25 -1.47 -30.23
CA GLY A 276 -4.59 -2.37 -29.28
C GLY A 276 -5.42 -2.67 -28.02
N ARG A 277 -6.67 -2.20 -27.93
CA ARG A 277 -7.67 -2.63 -26.95
C ARG A 277 -8.78 -3.44 -27.62
N GLY A 278 -9.18 -4.55 -27.00
CA GLY A 278 -10.40 -5.26 -27.42
C GLY A 278 -10.47 -6.72 -26.98
N GLU A 279 -11.54 -7.40 -27.40
CA GLU A 279 -11.77 -8.80 -27.07
C GLU A 279 -10.72 -9.73 -27.72
N VAL A 280 -10.09 -10.58 -26.90
CA VAL A 280 -9.16 -11.62 -27.36
C VAL A 280 -9.93 -12.66 -28.17
N GLN A 281 -9.72 -12.66 -29.49
CA GLN A 281 -10.42 -13.55 -30.41
C GLN A 281 -9.84 -14.97 -30.38
N SER A 282 -8.52 -15.08 -30.28
CA SER A 282 -7.82 -16.36 -30.18
C SER A 282 -6.43 -16.21 -29.59
N VAL A 283 -5.88 -17.34 -29.15
CA VAL A 283 -4.47 -17.45 -28.75
C VAL A 283 -3.76 -18.40 -29.69
N LEU A 284 -2.69 -17.90 -30.32
CA LEU A 284 -1.80 -18.68 -31.16
C LEU A 284 -0.52 -18.98 -30.39
N TYR A 285 0.15 -20.09 -30.69
CA TYR A 285 1.46 -20.40 -30.12
C TYR A 285 2.49 -20.43 -31.25
N ASP A 286 3.51 -19.60 -31.17
CA ASP A 286 4.71 -19.69 -32.01
C ASP A 286 5.92 -19.99 -31.13
N LYS A 287 6.60 -21.10 -31.39
CA LYS A 287 7.77 -21.58 -30.63
C LYS A 287 7.60 -21.57 -29.10
N GLY A 288 6.38 -21.85 -28.62
CA GLY A 288 6.03 -21.88 -27.20
C GLY A 288 5.70 -20.51 -26.58
N VAL A 289 5.75 -19.43 -27.37
CA VAL A 289 5.30 -18.10 -26.95
C VAL A 289 3.84 -17.92 -27.37
N PRO A 290 2.93 -17.60 -26.44
CA PRO A 290 1.54 -17.29 -26.77
C PRO A 290 1.39 -15.89 -27.36
N TYR A 291 0.63 -15.80 -28.45
CA TYR A 291 0.25 -14.58 -29.16
C TYR A 291 -1.27 -14.40 -29.11
N LEU A 292 -1.73 -13.17 -28.91
CA LEU A 292 -3.13 -12.79 -28.94
C LEU A 292 -3.52 -12.28 -30.32
N LYS A 293 -4.68 -12.74 -30.83
CA LYS A 293 -5.35 -12.13 -31.98
C LYS A 293 -6.35 -11.09 -31.47
N LEU A 294 -6.12 -9.82 -31.83
CA LEU A 294 -6.92 -8.66 -31.46
C LEU A 294 -7.26 -7.86 -32.72
N GLY A 295 -8.41 -8.15 -33.33
CA GLY A 295 -8.76 -7.59 -34.64
C GLY A 295 -7.69 -7.96 -35.67
N GLU A 296 -7.18 -7.00 -36.42
CA GLU A 296 -6.07 -7.23 -37.37
C GLU A 296 -4.71 -7.53 -36.70
N MET A 297 -4.53 -7.23 -35.41
CA MET A 297 -3.25 -7.40 -34.73
C MET A 297 -3.01 -8.84 -34.23
N VAL A 298 -1.76 -9.30 -34.35
CA VAL A 298 -1.26 -10.51 -33.69
C VAL A 298 -0.03 -10.12 -32.89
N ILE A 299 -0.14 -10.16 -31.56
CA ILE A 299 0.90 -9.64 -30.66
C ILE A 299 1.27 -10.66 -29.59
N PRO A 300 2.50 -10.68 -29.07
CA PRO A 300 2.85 -11.51 -27.93
C PRO A 300 1.98 -11.15 -26.71
N ILE A 301 1.55 -12.14 -25.93
CA ILE A 301 0.72 -11.91 -24.73
C ILE A 301 1.36 -10.94 -23.75
N THR A 302 2.69 -10.84 -23.75
CA THR A 302 3.49 -9.97 -22.87
C THR A 302 3.22 -8.47 -23.09
N TYR A 303 2.62 -8.10 -24.23
CA TYR A 303 2.21 -6.72 -24.49
C TYR A 303 0.89 -6.36 -23.81
N ALA A 304 0.05 -7.34 -23.46
CA ALA A 304 -1.17 -7.07 -22.72
C ALA A 304 -0.84 -6.74 -21.26
N HIS A 305 -1.33 -5.60 -20.79
CA HIS A 305 -1.17 -5.12 -19.42
C HIS A 305 -2.28 -5.61 -18.51
N THR A 306 -3.51 -5.72 -19.02
CA THR A 306 -4.68 -6.13 -18.23
C THR A 306 -5.59 -7.05 -19.05
N PHE A 307 -6.33 -7.93 -18.35
CA PHE A 307 -7.39 -8.74 -18.93
C PHE A 307 -8.68 -8.64 -18.11
N GLN A 308 -9.70 -8.02 -18.69
CA GLN A 308 -10.98 -7.79 -18.01
C GLN A 308 -12.10 -8.67 -18.61
N PRO A 309 -13.07 -9.11 -17.81
CA PRO A 309 -14.29 -9.71 -18.37
C PRO A 309 -15.00 -8.70 -19.27
N LYS A 310 -15.70 -9.20 -20.29
CA LYS A 310 -16.57 -8.39 -21.12
C LYS A 310 -17.74 -7.88 -20.27
N SER A 311 -17.90 -6.56 -20.20
CA SER A 311 -19.01 -5.89 -19.51
C SER A 311 -20.36 -6.13 -20.18
#